data_AF-A0A538ENS8-F1
#
_entry.id   AF-A0A538ENS8-F1
#
_cell.length_a   1.000
_cell.length_b   1.000
_cell.length_c   1.000
_cell.angle_alpha   90.00
_cell.angle_beta   90.00
_cell.angle_gamma   90.00
#
_symmetry.space_group_name_H-M   'P 1'
#
loop_
_entity.id
_entity.type
_entity.pdbx_description
1 polymer ?
#
loop_
_entity_poly.entity_id
_entity_poly.type
_entity_poly.pdbx_seq_one_letter_code
_entity_poly.pdbx_strand_id
1 'polypeptide(L)'
;MVEVGVGRRLTLGDLFAVWGQPLSRRRLLSFAAPGDGVRAFLDGRRWRGDPRAIPLRRHASVVLEVGRHVTRRPTYLFPRGL
;
A
#
# COMPACT_ATOMS: atom_id res chain seq x y z
N MET A 1 -3.12 17.15 3.96
CA MET A 1 -3.21 17.30 2.49
C MET A 1 -1.80 17.16 1.94
N VAL A 2 -1.58 16.35 0.90
CA VAL A 2 -0.26 16.17 0.25
C VAL A 2 -0.40 16.60 -1.20
N GLU A 3 0.45 17.52 -1.64
CA GLU A 3 0.50 17.97 -3.03
C GLU A 3 1.62 17.26 -3.80
N VAL A 4 1.34 16.94 -5.06
CA VAL A 4 2.26 16.19 -5.92
C VAL A 4 2.43 16.95 -7.23
N GLY A 5 3.68 17.24 -7.60
CA GLY A 5 4.00 17.85 -8.89
C GLY A 5 3.58 16.95 -10.06
N VAL A 6 3.08 17.57 -11.13
CA VAL A 6 2.63 16.88 -12.34
C VAL A 6 3.77 16.03 -12.92
N GLY A 7 3.46 14.79 -13.32
CA GLY A 7 4.41 13.88 -13.97
C GLY A 7 5.29 13.06 -13.02
N ARG A 8 5.18 13.24 -11.70
CA ARG A 8 5.93 12.43 -10.74
C ARG A 8 5.36 11.01 -10.64
N ARG A 9 6.21 9.98 -10.80
CA ARG A 9 5.86 8.60 -10.50
C ARG A 9 6.04 8.34 -9.01
N LEU A 10 4.96 8.45 -8.25
CA LEU A 10 4.97 8.18 -6.82
C LEU A 10 4.83 6.70 -6.51
N THR A 11 5.37 6.33 -5.36
CA THR A 11 5.27 5.02 -4.75
C THR A 11 4.59 5.10 -3.40
N LEU A 12 4.17 3.95 -2.88
CA LEU A 12 3.65 3.83 -1.53
C LEU A 12 4.70 4.23 -0.49
N GLY A 13 5.99 4.00 -0.78
CA GLY A 13 7.10 4.47 0.03
C GLY A 13 7.14 5.98 0.18
N ASP A 14 6.85 6.73 -0.89
CA ASP A 14 6.81 8.20 -0.87
C ASP A 14 5.68 8.69 0.01
N LEU A 15 4.49 8.08 -0.08
CA LEU A 15 3.35 8.40 0.78
C LEU A 15 3.69 8.20 2.26
N PHE A 16 4.29 7.05 2.61
CA PHE A 16 4.67 6.76 4.00
C PHE A 16 5.79 7.67 4.50
N ALA A 17 6.71 8.07 3.62
CA ALA A 17 7.75 9.04 3.97
C ALA A 17 7.15 10.42 4.31
N VAL A 18 6.22 10.93 3.50
CA VAL A 18 5.51 12.20 3.78
C VAL A 18 4.68 12.10 5.05
N TRP A 19 4.05 10.96 5.31
CA TRP A 19 3.31 10.72 6.55
C TRP A 19 4.24 10.55 7.77
N GLY A 20 5.54 10.31 7.58
CA GLY A 20 6.48 10.04 8.67
C GLY A 20 6.22 8.70 9.36
N GLN A 21 5.58 7.75 8.65
CA GLN A 21 5.24 6.44 9.20
C GLN A 21 6.11 5.34 8.57
N PRO A 22 6.50 4.32 9.34
CA PRO A 22 7.33 3.24 8.80
C PRO A 22 6.51 2.27 7.94
N LEU A 23 7.10 1.88 6.81
CA LEU A 23 6.66 0.77 5.98
C LEU A 23 7.86 -0.07 5.55
N SER A 24 7.78 -1.37 5.75
CA SER A 24 8.75 -2.35 5.24
C SER A 24 8.09 -3.72 5.10
N ARG A 25 8.85 -4.72 4.66
CA ARG A 25 8.38 -6.13 4.67
C ARG A 25 8.04 -6.65 6.07
N ARG A 26 8.52 -6.03 7.14
CA ARG A 26 8.32 -6.51 8.53
C ARG A 26 7.66 -5.49 9.46
N ARG A 27 7.30 -4.31 8.96
CA ARG A 27 6.71 -3.24 9.78
C ARG A 27 5.70 -2.44 8.98
N LEU A 28 4.55 -2.21 9.58
CA LEU A 28 3.49 -1.35 9.07
C LEU A 28 3.05 -0.43 10.20
N LEU A 29 3.37 0.86 10.12
CA LEU A 29 3.11 1.80 11.21
C LEU A 29 3.77 1.31 12.53
N SER A 30 3.05 1.35 13.63
CA SER A 30 3.47 0.78 14.92
C SER A 30 3.47 -0.75 14.96
N PHE A 31 2.88 -1.44 13.97
CA PHE A 31 2.77 -2.90 13.97
C PHE A 31 4.03 -3.58 13.44
N ALA A 32 4.58 -4.48 14.26
CA ALA A 32 5.55 -5.48 13.79
C ALA A 32 4.81 -6.62 13.09
N ALA A 33 5.33 -7.09 11.96
CA ALA A 33 4.74 -8.18 11.19
C ALA A 33 5.57 -9.47 11.38
N PRO A 34 5.11 -10.41 12.24
CA PRO A 34 5.75 -11.71 12.41
C PRO A 34 5.48 -12.63 11.21
N GLY A 35 6.22 -13.74 11.10
CA GLY A 35 6.04 -14.75 10.06
C GLY A 35 6.21 -14.19 8.64
N ASP A 36 5.18 -14.35 7.81
CA ASP A 36 5.13 -13.94 6.39
C ASP A 36 5.25 -12.42 6.17
N GLY A 37 5.31 -11.62 7.24
CA GLY A 37 5.52 -10.19 7.18
C GLY A 37 4.30 -9.42 6.67
N VAL A 38 4.53 -8.20 6.19
CA VAL A 38 3.50 -7.33 5.63
C VAL A 38 3.10 -7.87 4.26
N ARG A 39 1.81 -8.19 4.10
CA ARG A 39 1.26 -8.60 2.82
C ARG A 39 0.59 -7.43 2.14
N ALA A 40 1.13 -7.07 0.97
CA ALA A 40 0.59 -6.05 0.10
C ALA A 40 -0.10 -6.62 -1.14
N PHE A 41 -1.16 -5.94 -1.56
CA PHE A 41 -1.90 -6.24 -2.77
C PHE A 41 -2.12 -4.96 -3.56
N LEU A 42 -1.95 -5.04 -4.88
CA LEU A 42 -2.26 -3.98 -5.83
C LEU A 42 -3.37 -4.48 -6.74
N ASP A 43 -4.53 -3.81 -6.71
CA ASP A 43 -5.73 -4.18 -7.46
C ASP A 43 -6.11 -5.66 -7.26
N GLY A 44 -6.09 -6.08 -5.99
CA GLY A 44 -6.41 -7.45 -5.56
C GLY A 44 -5.32 -8.49 -5.82
N ARG A 45 -4.27 -8.17 -6.58
CA ARG A 45 -3.17 -9.11 -6.89
C ARG A 45 -2.03 -8.95 -5.88
N ARG A 46 -1.50 -10.07 -5.40
CA ARG A 46 -0.42 -10.08 -4.40
C ARG A 46 0.85 -9.43 -4.97
N TRP A 47 1.36 -8.41 -4.28
CA TRP A 47 2.67 -7.82 -4.55
C TRP A 47 3.75 -8.57 -3.77
N ARG A 48 4.69 -9.21 -4.48
CA ARG A 48 5.76 -10.01 -3.87
C ARG A 48 7.03 -9.20 -3.53
N GLY A 49 7.16 -8.00 -4.10
CA GLY A 49 8.31 -7.13 -3.88
C GLY A 49 8.27 -6.39 -2.54
N ASP A 50 9.17 -5.40 -2.38
CA ASP A 50 9.06 -4.43 -1.30
C ASP A 50 7.73 -3.67 -1.41
N PRO A 51 6.86 -3.63 -0.38
CA PRO A 51 5.63 -2.84 -0.41
C PRO A 51 5.88 -1.36 -0.66
N ARG A 52 7.05 -0.82 -0.30
CA ARG A 52 7.40 0.59 -0.57
C ARG A 52 7.51 0.88 -2.07
N ALA A 53 7.79 -0.13 -2.90
CA ALA A 53 7.95 0.03 -4.34
C ALA A 53 6.61 -0.02 -5.11
N ILE A 54 5.47 -0.16 -4.43
CA ILE A 54 4.17 -0.21 -5.10
C ILE A 54 3.89 1.15 -5.75
N PRO A 55 3.65 1.20 -7.07
CA PRO A 55 3.36 2.45 -7.75
C PRO A 55 1.97 2.97 -7.37
N LEU A 56 1.89 4.25 -7.01
CA LEU A 56 0.63 4.96 -6.81
C LEU A 56 0.20 5.57 -8.14
N ARG A 57 -0.71 4.87 -8.82
CA ARG A 57 -1.40 5.36 -10.02
C ARG A 57 -2.83 5.76 -9.69
N ARG A 58 -3.42 6.57 -10.56
CA ARG A 58 -4.84 6.92 -10.49
C ARG A 58 -5.68 5.65 -10.39
N HIS A 59 -6.58 5.62 -9.41
CA HIS A 59 -7.48 4.51 -9.14
C HIS A 59 -6.80 3.17 -8.82
N ALA A 60 -5.57 3.19 -8.31
CA ALA A 60 -4.98 1.99 -7.70
C ALA A 60 -5.64 1.71 -6.34
N SER A 61 -6.04 0.46 -6.12
CA SER A 61 -6.38 -0.05 -4.79
C SER A 61 -5.17 -0.75 -4.19
N VAL A 62 -4.70 -0.25 -3.05
CA VAL A 62 -3.60 -0.86 -2.29
C VAL A 62 -4.12 -1.34 -0.95
N VAL A 63 -3.91 -2.62 -0.65
CA VAL A 63 -4.25 -3.22 0.64
C VAL A 63 -2.99 -3.73 1.31
N LEU A 64 -2.79 -3.35 2.57
CA LEU A 64 -1.71 -3.85 3.42
C LEU A 64 -2.31 -4.64 4.59
N GLU A 65 -1.83 -5.86 4.79
CA GLU A 65 -2.29 -6.76 5.84
C GLU A 65 -1.11 -7.17 6.74
N VAL A 66 -1.37 -7.22 8.06
CA VAL A 66 -0.45 -7.76 9.08
C VAL A 66 -1.23 -8.78 9.92
N GLY A 67 -0.59 -9.90 10.28
CA GLY A 67 -1.21 -10.95 11.08
C GLY A 67 -2.02 -11.97 10.26
N ARG A 68 -3.03 -12.60 10.88
CA ARG A 68 -3.80 -13.70 10.29
C ARG A 68 -4.42 -13.33 8.94
N HIS A 69 -4.40 -14.26 7.98
CA HIS A 69 -5.02 -14.06 6.67
C HIS A 69 -6.49 -13.71 6.80
N VAL A 70 -6.89 -12.58 6.20
CA VAL A 70 -8.29 -12.22 6.05
C VAL A 70 -8.76 -12.81 4.73
N THR A 71 -9.61 -13.84 4.81
CA THR A 71 -10.08 -14.59 3.63
C THR A 71 -10.90 -13.73 2.68
N ARG A 72 -11.67 -12.75 3.20
CA ARG A 72 -12.47 -11.82 2.40
C ARG A 72 -11.99 -10.39 2.62
N ARG A 73 -11.21 -9.87 1.68
CA ARG A 73 -10.85 -8.45 1.59
C ARG A 73 -12.00 -7.65 0.95
N PRO A 74 -12.44 -6.53 1.52
CA PRO A 74 -13.31 -5.61 0.80
C PRO A 74 -12.58 -5.10 -0.44
N THR A 75 -13.26 -5.14 -1.59
CA THR A 75 -12.77 -4.51 -2.82
C THR A 75 -13.38 -3.13 -2.92
N TYR A 76 -12.54 -2.12 -3.10
CA TYR A 76 -13.01 -0.76 -3.37
C TYR A 76 -13.07 -0.54 -4.87
N LEU A 77 -14.24 -0.15 -5.38
CA LEU A 77 -14.44 0.25 -6.76
C LEU A 77 -14.49 1.77 -6.83
N PHE A 78 -13.57 2.36 -7.59
CA PHE A 78 -13.57 3.79 -7.81
C PHE A 78 -14.81 4.20 -8.62
N PRO A 79 -15.50 5.30 -8.24
CA PRO A 79 -16.56 5.87 -9.06
C PRO A 79 -16.04 6.21 -10.46
N ARG A 80 -16.89 6.02 -11.47
CA ARG A 80 -16.56 6.44 -12.83
C ARG A 80 -16.59 7.96 -12.92
N GLY A 81 -15.63 8.55 -13.64
CA GLY A 81 -15.62 9.99 -13.96
C GLY A 81 -14.89 10.89 -12.97
N LEU A 82 -14.38 10.36 -11.86
CA LEU A 82 -13.37 11.03 -11.02
C LEU A 82 -11.97 10.79 -11.54
#